data_AF-A0A941ZH12-F1
#
_entry.id   AF-A0A941ZH12-F1
#
_cell.length_a   1.000
_cell.length_b   1.000
_cell.length_c   1.000
_cell.angle_alpha   90.00
_cell.angle_beta   90.00
_cell.angle_gamma   90.00
#
_symmetry.space_group_name_H-M   'P 1'
#
loop_
_entity.id
_entity.type
_entity.pdbx_description
1 polymer ?
#
loop_
_entity_poly.entity_id
_entity_poly.type
_entity_poly.pdbx_seq_one_letter_code
_entity_poly.pdbx_strand_id
1 'polypeptide(L)'
;MKLAHEVLLAALAAASLACSMPAAAQWAWRDAGGKMVYSDQPPPKSVPAKDIVRQPAAATSGRPRASGEAPPEAAAETKATTPPAGRPAAPRPPTVAEREIESRRRQQELAEAEKKAADEEALRKQTAENCERLRGYQRALEGGYRIARVSPAGEKEFLGDAQRASELERTREQLEQNCR
;
A
#
# COMPACT_ATOMS: atom_id res chain seq x y z
N MET A 1 47.60 5.10 0.29
CA MET A 1 46.88 5.52 1.51
C MET A 1 45.36 5.67 1.31
N LYS A 2 44.87 6.27 0.21
CA LYS A 2 43.41 6.37 -0.07
C LYS A 2 42.68 5.02 -0.10
N LEU A 3 43.21 4.02 -0.83
CA LEU A 3 42.62 2.68 -0.92
C LEU A 3 42.54 1.95 0.43
N ALA A 4 43.53 2.12 1.32
CA ALA A 4 43.49 1.54 2.65
C ALA A 4 42.46 2.24 3.56
N HIS A 5 42.24 3.54 3.35
CA HIS A 5 41.23 4.32 4.07
C HIS A 5 39.80 3.93 3.64
N GLU A 6 39.58 3.74 2.34
CA GLU A 6 38.30 3.26 1.78
C GLU A 6 37.95 1.85 2.29
N VAL A 7 38.92 0.94 2.32
CA VAL A 7 38.71 -0.43 2.84
C VAL A 7 38.46 -0.43 4.35
N LEU A 8 39.16 0.43 5.11
CA LEU A 8 38.95 0.57 6.55
C LEU A 8 37.57 1.17 6.88
N LEU A 9 37.12 2.16 6.11
CA LEU A 9 35.78 2.75 6.25
C LEU A 9 34.68 1.75 5.89
N ALA A 10 34.86 0.96 4.83
CA ALA A 10 33.92 -0.10 4.46
C ALA A 10 33.84 -1.20 5.53
N ALA A 11 34.97 -1.59 6.13
CA ALA A 11 35.01 -2.58 7.21
C ALA A 11 34.34 -2.04 8.50
N LEU A 12 34.54 -0.77 8.84
CA LEU A 12 33.87 -0.11 9.97
C LEU A 12 32.35 0.02 9.74
N ALA A 13 31.94 0.35 8.53
CA ALA A 13 30.51 0.40 8.16
C ALA A 13 29.87 -0.99 8.25
N ALA A 14 30.52 -2.03 7.75
CA ALA A 14 30.04 -3.41 7.85
C ALA A 14 29.98 -3.91 9.30
N ALA A 15 30.95 -3.55 10.14
CA ALA A 15 30.94 -3.90 11.56
C ALA A 15 29.81 -3.21 12.34
N SER A 16 29.49 -1.95 12.00
CA SER A 16 28.39 -1.22 12.64
C SER A 16 27.00 -1.81 12.36
N LEU A 17 26.82 -2.41 11.18
CA LEU A 17 25.56 -3.06 10.79
C LEU A 17 25.33 -4.41 11.53
N ALA A 18 26.40 -5.06 11.97
CA ALA A 18 26.34 -6.35 12.67
C ALA A 18 26.02 -6.26 14.17
N CYS A 19 26.05 -5.07 14.78
CA CYS A 19 25.79 -4.88 16.21
C CYS A 19 24.33 -4.50 16.56
N SER A 20 23.38 -4.67 15.64
CA SER A 20 21.96 -4.45 15.94
C SER A 20 21.41 -5.60 16.80
N MET A 21 21.61 -5.50 18.11
CA MET A 21 20.92 -6.35 19.09
C MET A 21 19.41 -6.13 18.96
N PRO A 22 18.58 -7.15 18.67
CA PRO A 22 17.14 -6.99 18.73
C PRO A 22 16.74 -6.72 20.19
N ALA A 23 16.10 -5.57 20.43
CA ALA A 23 15.52 -5.23 21.72
C ALA A 23 14.36 -6.19 22.03
N ALA A 24 14.67 -7.30 22.69
CA ALA A 24 13.71 -8.34 23.02
C ALA A 24 13.03 -8.05 24.37
N ALA A 25 12.24 -6.99 24.48
CA ALA A 25 11.51 -6.72 25.72
C ALA A 25 10.22 -5.87 25.61
N GLN A 26 9.61 -5.71 24.43
CA GLN A 26 8.38 -4.92 24.33
C GLN A 26 7.15 -5.68 24.87
N TRP A 27 6.54 -5.13 25.91
CA TRP A 27 5.20 -5.48 26.36
C TRP A 27 4.14 -4.75 25.53
N ALA A 28 3.04 -5.43 25.27
CA ALA A 28 1.85 -4.83 24.68
C ALA A 28 0.60 -5.27 25.45
N TRP A 29 -0.21 -4.33 25.92
CA TRP A 29 -1.46 -4.63 26.62
C TRP A 29 -2.54 -3.58 26.36
N ARG A 30 -3.81 -3.95 26.52
CA ARG A 30 -4.96 -3.05 26.37
C ARG A 30 -5.21 -2.32 27.69
N ASP A 31 -5.36 -1.00 27.64
CA ASP A 31 -5.72 -0.21 28.81
C ASP A 31 -7.23 -0.27 29.13
N ALA A 32 -7.67 0.38 30.22
CA ALA A 32 -9.07 0.40 30.61
C ALA A 32 -10.01 1.04 29.57
N GLY A 33 -9.47 1.86 28.66
CA GLY A 33 -10.18 2.46 27.54
C GLY A 33 -10.15 1.61 26.26
N GLY A 34 -9.56 0.41 26.30
CA GLY A 34 -9.43 -0.50 25.17
C GLY A 34 -8.35 -0.09 24.16
N LYS A 35 -7.53 0.93 24.45
CA LYS A 35 -6.42 1.36 23.60
C LYS A 35 -5.22 0.47 23.79
N MET A 36 -4.46 0.30 22.71
CA MET A 36 -3.27 -0.53 22.68
C MET A 36 -2.07 0.27 23.21
N VAL A 37 -1.45 -0.21 24.30
CA VAL A 37 -0.28 0.43 24.93
C VAL A 37 0.93 -0.48 24.74
N TYR A 38 2.05 0.11 24.31
CA TYR A 38 3.34 -0.56 24.16
C TYR A 38 4.31 0.03 25.19
N SER A 39 4.98 -0.83 25.97
CA SER A 39 5.96 -0.40 26.97
C SER A 39 7.10 -1.38 27.10
N ASP A 40 8.27 -0.92 27.49
CA ASP A 40 9.39 -1.80 27.89
C ASP A 40 9.26 -2.26 29.35
N GLN A 41 8.31 -1.70 30.11
CA GLN A 41 8.00 -2.09 31.48
C GLN A 41 6.80 -3.05 31.51
N PRO A 42 6.73 -3.96 32.51
CA PRO A 42 5.58 -4.84 32.69
C PRO A 42 4.30 -4.05 32.97
N PRO A 43 3.13 -4.56 32.57
CA PRO A 43 1.85 -3.93 32.82
C PRO A 43 1.60 -3.79 34.33
N PRO A 44 1.00 -2.68 34.79
CA PRO A 44 0.60 -2.52 36.19
C PRO A 44 -0.47 -3.55 36.58
N LYS A 45 -0.56 -3.89 37.87
CA LYS A 45 -1.49 -4.92 38.41
C LYS A 45 -2.98 -4.64 38.11
N SER A 46 -3.32 -3.41 37.73
CA SER A 46 -4.66 -3.01 37.30
C SER A 46 -5.05 -3.57 35.93
N VAL A 47 -4.09 -4.03 35.11
CA VAL A 47 -4.34 -4.63 33.79
C VAL A 47 -4.55 -6.14 33.96
N PRO A 48 -5.74 -6.68 33.62
CA PRO A 48 -6.00 -8.12 33.69
C PRO A 48 -5.08 -8.92 32.76
N ALA A 49 -4.72 -10.15 33.15
CA ALA A 49 -3.84 -11.00 32.35
C ALA A 49 -4.36 -11.30 30.94
N LYS A 50 -5.68 -11.30 30.75
CA LYS A 50 -6.35 -11.48 29.44
C LYS A 50 -6.10 -10.34 28.46
N ASP A 51 -5.73 -9.16 28.96
CA ASP A 51 -5.55 -7.94 28.17
C ASP A 51 -4.07 -7.73 27.80
N ILE A 52 -3.18 -8.64 28.22
CA ILE A 52 -1.76 -8.68 27.85
C ILE A 52 -1.64 -9.42 26.51
N VAL A 53 -1.29 -8.68 25.46
CA VAL A 53 -1.19 -9.18 24.09
C VAL A 53 0.22 -9.72 23.79
N ARG A 54 1.26 -9.11 24.38
CA ARG A 54 2.65 -9.54 24.19
C ARG A 54 3.43 -9.41 25.49
N GLN A 55 4.10 -10.49 25.89
CA GLN A 55 4.99 -10.57 27.04
C GLN A 55 6.37 -11.10 26.59
N PRO A 56 7.49 -10.50 27.03
CA PRO A 56 8.83 -11.03 26.77
C PRO A 56 9.05 -12.37 27.49
N ALA A 57 9.66 -13.34 26.80
CA ALA A 57 9.85 -14.71 27.31
C ALA A 57 10.62 -14.80 28.64
N ALA A 58 11.47 -13.81 28.95
CA ALA A 58 12.20 -13.73 30.22
C ALA A 58 11.30 -13.48 31.44
N ALA A 59 10.08 -12.93 31.25
CA ALA A 59 9.14 -12.65 32.33
C ALA A 59 8.28 -13.86 32.73
N THR A 60 8.48 -15.02 32.09
CA THR A 60 7.70 -16.26 32.31
C THR A 60 8.22 -17.11 33.48
N SER A 61 9.40 -16.80 34.06
CA SER A 61 10.05 -17.64 35.09
C SER A 61 9.57 -17.39 36.52
N GLY A 62 8.30 -17.02 36.71
CA GLY A 62 7.84 -16.52 38.01
C GLY A 62 6.39 -16.80 38.38
N ARG A 63 5.78 -17.93 38.02
CA ARG A 63 4.62 -18.44 38.78
C ARG A 63 4.33 -19.94 38.57
N PRO A 64 3.93 -20.69 39.62
CA PRO A 64 3.88 -22.14 39.57
C PRO A 64 2.67 -22.65 38.80
N ARG A 65 2.95 -23.73 38.06
CA ARG A 65 2.00 -24.64 37.43
C ARG A 65 1.16 -25.31 38.52
N ALA A 66 -0.13 -24.99 38.57
CA ALA A 66 -1.11 -25.78 39.30
C ALA A 66 -1.57 -26.93 38.39
N SER A 67 -1.42 -28.14 38.94
CA SER A 67 -1.74 -29.43 38.34
C SER A 67 -3.25 -29.65 38.18
N GLY A 68 -3.60 -30.59 37.32
CA GLY A 68 -4.94 -31.09 37.03
C GLY A 68 -4.92 -31.76 35.65
N GLU A 69 -4.21 -32.89 35.53
CA GLU A 69 -4.79 -34.25 35.63
C GLU A 69 -5.62 -34.61 34.39
N ALA A 70 -5.17 -35.63 33.68
CA ALA A 70 -5.83 -36.29 32.54
C ALA A 70 -5.67 -37.81 32.73
N PRO A 71 -6.40 -38.72 32.05
CA PRO A 71 -7.75 -38.71 31.46
C PRO A 71 -8.54 -39.98 31.93
N PRO A 72 -9.63 -40.47 31.30
CA PRO A 72 -9.51 -41.21 30.04
C PRO A 72 -10.69 -41.04 29.04
N GLU A 73 -10.38 -41.48 27.83
CA GLU A 73 -11.23 -41.70 26.67
C GLU A 73 -12.15 -42.93 26.85
N ALA A 74 -13.42 -42.81 26.48
CA ALA A 74 -14.28 -43.93 26.08
C ALA A 74 -15.45 -43.42 25.23
N ALA A 75 -15.57 -44.01 24.04
CA ALA A 75 -16.67 -43.84 23.10
C ALA A 75 -17.99 -44.39 23.66
N ALA A 76 -19.12 -43.74 23.33
CA ALA A 76 -20.34 -44.40 22.86
C ALA A 76 -21.43 -43.36 22.51
N GLU A 77 -22.22 -43.73 21.51
CA GLU A 77 -23.26 -42.99 20.81
C GLU A 77 -24.49 -42.60 21.64
N THR A 78 -25.32 -41.80 20.96
CA THR A 78 -26.79 -41.63 21.12
C THR A 78 -27.27 -40.64 22.18
N LYS A 79 -27.67 -39.44 21.74
CA LYS A 79 -29.07 -39.17 21.34
C LYS A 79 -29.22 -37.71 20.92
N ALA A 80 -29.70 -37.53 19.69
CA ALA A 80 -30.31 -36.29 19.26
C ALA A 80 -31.42 -35.89 20.24
N THR A 81 -31.26 -34.74 20.87
CA THR A 81 -32.38 -34.01 21.48
C THR A 81 -32.37 -32.61 20.90
N THR A 82 -33.32 -32.38 20.01
CA THR A 82 -33.68 -31.10 19.42
C THR A 82 -34.02 -30.10 20.53
N PRO A 83 -33.41 -28.91 20.59
CA PRO A 83 -34.00 -27.78 21.31
C PRO A 83 -34.98 -27.04 20.38
N PRO A 84 -36.06 -26.47 20.92
CA PRO A 84 -37.16 -25.93 20.15
C PRO A 84 -36.74 -24.72 19.31
N ALA A 85 -37.36 -24.62 18.13
CA ALA A 85 -37.39 -23.42 17.32
C ALA A 85 -37.99 -22.25 18.14
N GLY A 86 -37.35 -21.08 18.09
CA GLY A 86 -37.99 -19.84 18.53
C GLY A 86 -37.09 -18.84 19.25
N ARG A 87 -36.05 -18.33 18.59
CA ARG A 87 -35.59 -16.95 18.81
C ARG A 87 -34.82 -16.46 17.58
N PRO A 88 -35.07 -15.26 17.04
CA PRO A 88 -34.18 -14.69 16.04
C PRO A 88 -32.80 -14.52 16.69
N ALA A 89 -31.82 -15.25 16.16
CA ALA A 89 -30.45 -15.18 16.64
C ALA A 89 -29.91 -13.77 16.40
N ALA A 90 -29.40 -13.13 17.45
CA ALA A 90 -28.60 -11.93 17.31
C ALA A 90 -27.41 -12.24 16.37
N PRO A 91 -26.98 -11.30 15.51
CA PRO A 91 -25.91 -11.55 14.56
C PRO A 91 -24.65 -12.03 15.28
N ARG A 92 -24.14 -13.20 14.88
CA ARG A 92 -22.90 -13.76 15.43
C ARG A 92 -21.74 -12.83 15.03
N PRO A 93 -20.78 -12.56 15.94
CA PRO A 93 -19.57 -11.86 15.54
C PRO A 93 -18.87 -12.61 14.39
N PRO A 94 -18.25 -11.90 13.43
CA PRO A 94 -17.61 -12.54 12.29
C PRO A 94 -16.49 -13.48 12.76
N THR A 95 -16.40 -14.62 12.10
CA THR A 95 -15.34 -15.61 12.25
C THR A 95 -14.01 -15.07 11.74
N VAL A 96 -12.92 -15.76 12.10
CA VAL A 96 -11.58 -15.43 11.58
C VAL A 96 -11.55 -15.52 10.05
N ALA A 97 -12.15 -16.56 9.47
CA ALA A 97 -12.24 -16.73 8.02
C ALA A 97 -13.02 -15.58 7.34
N GLU A 98 -14.15 -15.14 7.90
CA GLU A 98 -14.92 -14.00 7.38
C GLU A 98 -14.11 -12.69 7.43
N ARG A 99 -13.34 -12.46 8.50
CA ARG A 99 -12.45 -11.30 8.61
C ARG A 99 -11.28 -11.33 7.63
N GLU A 100 -10.71 -12.50 7.36
CA GLU A 100 -9.64 -12.66 6.37
C GLU A 100 -10.14 -12.37 4.95
N ILE A 101 -11.35 -12.85 4.62
CA ILE A 101 -12.00 -12.56 3.34
C ILE A 101 -12.28 -11.05 3.20
N GLU A 102 -12.80 -10.40 4.24
CA GLU A 102 -13.04 -8.95 4.24
C GLU A 102 -11.74 -8.15 4.07
N SER A 103 -10.69 -8.53 4.81
CA SER A 103 -9.37 -7.89 4.72
C SER A 103 -8.80 -8.00 3.31
N ARG A 104 -8.84 -9.21 2.72
CA ARG A 104 -8.37 -9.44 1.35
C ARG A 104 -9.18 -8.64 0.33
N ARG A 105 -10.50 -8.60 0.48
CA ARG A 105 -11.38 -7.79 -0.37
C ARG A 105 -11.04 -6.30 -0.27
N ARG A 106 -10.85 -5.77 0.94
CA ARG A 106 -10.46 -4.37 1.16
C ARG A 106 -9.09 -4.05 0.55
N GLN A 107 -8.12 -4.96 0.67
CA GLN A 107 -6.82 -4.79 0.03
C GLN A 107 -6.93 -4.75 -1.50
N GLN A 108 -7.77 -5.60 -2.09
CA GLN A 108 -8.02 -5.60 -3.54
C GLN A 108 -8.72 -4.30 -3.98
N GLU A 109 -9.75 -3.86 -3.25
CA GLU A 109 -10.46 -2.61 -3.55
C GLU A 109 -9.54 -1.38 -3.45
N LEU A 110 -8.65 -1.33 -2.44
CA LEU A 110 -7.64 -0.26 -2.33
C LEU A 110 -6.63 -0.31 -3.48
N ALA A 111 -6.13 -1.49 -3.84
CA ALA A 111 -5.18 -1.64 -4.94
C ALA A 111 -5.81 -1.29 -6.30
N GLU A 112 -7.09 -1.63 -6.52
CA GLU A 112 -7.82 -1.23 -7.72
C GLU A 112 -8.12 0.27 -7.74
N ALA A 113 -8.47 0.87 -6.59
CA ALA A 113 -8.69 2.30 -6.47
C ALA A 113 -7.40 3.09 -6.73
N GLU A 114 -6.27 2.65 -6.17
CA GLU A 114 -4.95 3.24 -6.40
C GLU A 114 -4.54 3.14 -7.87
N LYS A 115 -4.72 1.97 -8.50
CA LYS A 115 -4.45 1.79 -9.94
C LYS A 115 -5.31 2.71 -10.80
N LYS A 116 -6.63 2.77 -10.55
CA LYS A 116 -7.53 3.67 -11.29
C LYS A 116 -7.13 5.14 -11.11
N ALA A 117 -6.80 5.55 -9.88
CA ALA A 117 -6.33 6.91 -9.62
C ALA A 117 -5.01 7.22 -10.35
N ALA A 118 -4.07 6.29 -10.36
CA ALA A 118 -2.81 6.43 -11.08
C ALA A 118 -3.00 6.48 -12.60
N ASP A 119 -3.88 5.64 -13.16
CA ASP A 119 -4.20 5.64 -14.59
C ASP A 119 -4.91 6.93 -15.00
N GLU A 120 -5.86 7.42 -14.20
CA GLU A 120 -6.54 8.70 -14.42
C GLU A 120 -5.57 9.88 -14.35
N GLU A 121 -4.65 9.89 -13.38
CA GLU A 121 -3.61 10.92 -13.30
C GLU A 121 -2.67 10.87 -14.51
N ALA A 122 -2.26 9.67 -14.93
CA ALA A 122 -1.41 9.49 -16.10
C ALA A 122 -2.10 9.97 -17.37
N LEU A 123 -3.38 9.65 -17.56
CA LEU A 123 -4.19 10.14 -18.69
C LEU A 123 -4.34 11.66 -18.65
N ARG A 124 -4.63 12.24 -17.47
CA ARG A 124 -4.72 13.70 -17.31
C ARG A 124 -3.41 14.39 -17.66
N LYS A 125 -2.28 13.84 -17.23
CA LYS A 125 -0.95 14.36 -17.55
C LYS A 125 -0.65 14.25 -19.05
N GLN A 126 -0.90 13.10 -19.66
CA GLN A 126 -0.70 12.90 -21.10
C GLN A 126 -1.55 13.87 -21.93
N THR A 127 -2.83 14.06 -21.56
CA THR A 127 -3.70 15.03 -22.21
C THR A 127 -3.17 16.45 -22.05
N ALA A 128 -2.75 16.85 -20.84
CA ALA A 128 -2.20 18.17 -20.60
C ALA A 128 -0.93 18.44 -21.43
N GLU A 129 0.02 17.50 -21.45
CA GLU A 129 1.25 17.60 -22.24
C GLU A 129 0.95 17.68 -23.75
N ASN A 130 -0.01 16.90 -24.23
CA ASN A 130 -0.43 16.96 -25.62
C ASN A 130 -1.04 18.34 -25.97
N CYS A 131 -1.85 18.89 -25.07
CA CYS A 131 -2.45 20.21 -25.25
C CYS A 131 -1.41 21.33 -25.24
N GLU A 132 -0.41 21.27 -24.37
CA GLU A 132 0.69 22.23 -24.38
C GLU A 132 1.49 22.16 -25.70
N ARG A 133 1.78 20.94 -26.18
CA ARG A 133 2.46 20.72 -27.45
C ARG A 133 1.68 21.31 -28.62
N LEU A 134 0.36 21.07 -28.69
CA LEU A 134 -0.51 21.60 -29.74
C LEU A 134 -0.60 23.13 -29.70
N ARG A 135 -0.75 23.73 -28.50
CA ARG A 135 -0.74 25.19 -28.33
C ARG A 135 0.61 25.81 -28.71
N GLY A 136 1.71 25.12 -28.43
CA GLY A 136 3.04 25.51 -28.89
C GLY A 136 3.15 25.51 -30.42
N TYR A 137 2.69 24.45 -31.06
CA TYR A 137 2.68 24.32 -32.51
C TYR A 137 1.79 25.37 -33.20
N GLN A 138 0.59 25.63 -32.65
CA GLN A 138 -0.29 26.69 -33.13
C GLN A 138 0.42 28.05 -33.12
N ARG A 139 1.05 28.43 -32.01
CA ARG A 139 1.81 29.69 -31.91
C ARG A 139 2.95 29.75 -32.92
N ALA A 140 3.61 28.63 -33.22
CA ALA A 140 4.66 28.58 -34.23
C ALA A 140 4.12 28.79 -35.66
N LEU A 141 2.94 28.24 -35.97
CA LEU A 141 2.27 28.44 -37.25
C LEU A 141 1.79 29.90 -37.41
N GLU A 142 1.18 30.47 -36.37
CA GLU A 142 0.66 31.85 -36.36
C GLU A 142 1.79 32.90 -36.36
N GLY A 143 2.93 32.60 -35.72
CA GLY A 143 4.10 33.48 -35.67
C GLY A 143 4.90 33.57 -36.97
N GLY A 144 4.50 32.88 -38.04
CA GLY A 144 5.16 32.96 -39.35
C GLY A 144 6.55 32.31 -39.40
N TYR A 145 6.89 31.47 -38.43
CA TYR A 145 8.16 30.74 -38.42
C TYR A 145 8.25 29.75 -39.59
N ARG A 146 9.46 29.57 -40.15
CA ARG A 146 9.70 28.51 -41.15
C ARG A 146 9.72 27.15 -40.45
N ILE A 147 8.70 26.33 -40.72
CA ILE A 147 8.61 24.96 -40.23
C ILE A 147 9.08 24.03 -41.34
N ALA A 148 10.03 23.15 -41.02
CA ALA A 148 10.48 22.09 -41.90
C ALA A 148 9.85 20.76 -41.47
N ARG A 149 9.38 19.99 -42.44
CA ARG A 149 8.94 18.59 -42.26
C ARG A 149 9.84 17.68 -43.08
N VAL A 150 9.89 16.41 -42.68
CA VAL A 150 10.59 15.38 -43.44
C VAL A 150 9.56 14.74 -44.37
N SER A 151 9.81 14.77 -45.67
CA SER A 151 8.96 14.13 -46.66
C SER A 151 9.06 12.60 -46.56
N PRO A 152 8.14 11.84 -47.16
CA PRO A 152 8.27 10.38 -47.23
C PRO A 152 9.57 9.87 -47.88
N ALA A 153 10.23 10.70 -48.69
CA ALA A 153 11.53 10.40 -49.30
C ALA A 153 12.71 10.66 -48.35
N GLY A 154 12.48 11.18 -47.14
CA GLY A 154 13.51 11.52 -46.16
C GLY A 154 14.11 12.92 -46.35
N GLU A 155 13.59 13.72 -47.28
CA GLU A 155 14.09 15.06 -47.56
C GLU A 155 13.43 16.10 -46.65
N LYS A 156 14.17 17.15 -46.28
CA LYS A 156 13.62 18.28 -45.54
C LYS A 156 12.88 19.21 -46.51
N GLU A 157 11.58 19.37 -46.32
CA GLU A 157 10.76 20.32 -47.06
C GLU A 157 10.17 21.36 -46.11
N PHE A 158 10.10 22.63 -46.53
CA PHE A 158 9.50 23.69 -45.73
C PHE A 158 8.01 23.81 -46.02
N LEU A 159 7.20 24.07 -45.00
CA LEU A 159 5.78 24.30 -45.19
C LEU A 159 5.52 25.61 -45.93
N GLY A 160 4.92 25.51 -47.11
CA GLY A 160 4.40 26.66 -47.86
C GLY A 160 3.16 27.28 -47.19
N ASP A 161 2.73 28.44 -47.66
CA ASP A 161 1.68 29.24 -47.02
C ASP A 161 0.33 28.49 -46.93
N ALA A 162 -0.07 27.84 -48.02
CA ALA A 162 -1.28 27.02 -48.05
C ALA A 162 -1.19 25.82 -47.09
N GLN A 163 -0.02 25.20 -46.97
CA GLN A 163 0.19 24.09 -46.03
C GLN A 163 0.14 24.56 -44.58
N ARG A 164 0.76 25.71 -44.27
CA ARG A 164 0.67 26.30 -42.91
C ARG A 164 -0.77 26.63 -42.53
N ALA A 165 -1.57 27.17 -43.46
CA ALA A 165 -2.98 27.44 -43.21
C ALA A 165 -3.77 26.15 -42.92
N SER A 166 -3.56 25.08 -43.69
CA SER A 166 -4.21 23.79 -43.44
C SER A 166 -3.78 23.15 -42.11
N GLU A 167 -2.50 23.23 -41.76
CA GLU A 167 -1.99 22.72 -40.48
C GLU A 167 -2.52 23.51 -39.29
N LEU A 168 -2.72 24.82 -39.45
CA LEU A 168 -3.31 25.67 -38.43
C LEU A 168 -4.76 25.28 -38.14
N GLU A 169 -5.58 25.07 -39.18
CA GLU A 169 -6.97 24.61 -39.01
C GLU A 169 -7.03 23.23 -38.34
N ARG A 170 -6.21 22.27 -38.78
CA ARG A 170 -6.12 20.94 -38.14
C ARG A 170 -5.70 21.04 -36.67
N THR A 171 -4.75 21.91 -36.36
CA THR A 171 -4.27 22.11 -34.98
C THR A 171 -5.38 22.72 -34.12
N ARG A 172 -6.17 23.66 -34.65
CA ARG A 172 -7.34 24.25 -33.96
C ARG A 172 -8.41 23.19 -33.68
N GLU A 173 -8.74 22.35 -34.66
CA GLU A 173 -9.68 21.24 -34.45
C GLU A 173 -9.19 20.26 -33.37
N GLN A 174 -7.90 19.92 -33.38
CA GLN A 174 -7.33 19.04 -32.36
C GLN A 174 -7.36 19.66 -30.97
N LEU A 175 -7.14 20.97 -30.84
CA LEU A 175 -7.28 21.68 -29.58
C LEU A 175 -8.74 21.69 -29.09
N GLU A 176 -9.69 21.93 -29.99
CA GLU A 176 -11.12 21.88 -29.67
C GLU A 176 -11.59 20.49 -29.24
N GLN A 177 -11.03 19.42 -29.82
CA GLN A 177 -11.45 18.05 -29.51
C GLN A 177 -10.77 17.48 -28.26
N ASN A 178 -9.49 17.80 -28.06
CA ASN A 178 -8.66 17.11 -27.06
C ASN A 178 -8.32 17.99 -25.83
N CYS A 179 -8.56 19.30 -25.89
CA CYS A 179 -8.04 20.27 -24.91
C CYS A 179 -9.11 21.19 -24.31
N ARG A 180 -10.36 20.74 -24.30
CA ARG A 180 -11.47 21.38 -23.58
C ARG A 180 -11.44 21.10 -22.08
#